data_AF-A0A3M0ZEH5-F1
#
_entry.id   AF-A0A3M0ZEH5-F1
#
_cell.length_a   1.000
_cell.length_b   1.000
_cell.length_c   1.000
_cell.angle_alpha   90.00
_cell.angle_beta   90.00
_cell.angle_gamma   90.00
#
_symmetry.space_group_name_H-M   'P 1'
#
loop_
_entity.id
_entity.type
_entity.pdbx_description
1 polymer ?
#
loop_
_entity_poly.entity_id
_entity_poly.type
_entity_poly.pdbx_seq_one_letter_code
_entity_poly.pdbx_strand_id
1 'polypeptide(L)'
;MNEKTTLAIVAAAVLAFAALPSAASAADSGKDIFLSSKCTKCHSIKAAGIERQKSEDEDMADPDKKQPPDLSDVGTRRDSAWLHGWLTKEITNDDGKKHKMRFRGEDEELDALVDFLLSQKSK
;
A
#
# COMPACT_ATOMS: atom_id res chain seq x y z
N MET A 1 -28.08 -50.91 -54.40
CA MET A 1 -26.83 -51.13 -53.66
C MET A 1 -27.01 -50.42 -52.34
N ASN A 2 -27.22 -51.18 -51.27
CA ASN A 2 -27.62 -50.68 -49.96
C ASN A 2 -26.61 -51.17 -48.93
N GLU A 3 -25.78 -50.29 -48.38
CA GLU A 3 -25.02 -50.59 -47.17
C GLU A 3 -25.02 -49.39 -46.21
N LYS A 4 -25.96 -49.49 -45.27
CA LYS A 4 -25.75 -49.40 -43.82
C LYS A 4 -24.91 -48.21 -43.32
N THR A 5 -25.67 -47.19 -42.89
CA THR A 5 -25.54 -46.44 -41.63
C THR A 5 -24.51 -47.01 -40.64
N THR A 6 -23.67 -46.17 -40.02
CA THR A 6 -23.46 -46.13 -38.55
C THR A 6 -22.53 -44.96 -38.12
N LEU A 7 -23.09 -44.12 -37.24
CA LEU A 7 -22.54 -43.26 -36.18
C LEU A 7 -21.38 -42.28 -36.46
N ALA A 8 -21.76 -41.01 -36.49
CA ALA A 8 -20.93 -39.91 -36.02
C ALA A 8 -20.72 -40.02 -34.50
N ILE A 9 -19.46 -40.13 -34.07
CA ILE A 9 -19.09 -39.95 -32.66
C ILE A 9 -18.91 -38.45 -32.45
N VAL A 10 -19.95 -37.78 -31.96
CA VAL A 10 -19.84 -36.45 -31.38
C VAL A 10 -19.17 -36.63 -30.01
N ALA A 11 -17.87 -36.42 -29.95
CA ALA A 11 -17.15 -36.33 -28.69
C ALA A 11 -17.59 -35.03 -27.98
N ALA A 12 -18.49 -35.17 -27.02
CA ALA A 12 -18.92 -34.11 -26.13
C ALA A 12 -17.76 -33.63 -25.26
N ALA A 13 -17.67 -32.30 -25.13
CA ALA A 13 -16.66 -31.57 -24.39
C ALA A 13 -16.62 -31.94 -22.90
N VAL A 14 -15.41 -31.98 -22.34
CA VAL A 14 -15.16 -31.61 -20.95
C VAL A 14 -14.05 -30.57 -20.97
N LEU A 15 -14.41 -29.31 -21.20
CA LEU A 15 -13.56 -28.20 -20.82
C LEU A 15 -13.59 -28.14 -19.29
N ALA A 16 -12.63 -28.81 -18.66
CA ALA A 16 -12.30 -28.56 -17.27
C ALA A 16 -11.81 -27.12 -17.17
N PHE A 17 -12.73 -26.20 -16.87
CA PHE A 17 -12.37 -24.87 -16.40
C PHE A 17 -11.72 -25.06 -15.03
N ALA A 18 -10.40 -25.29 -15.04
CA ALA A 18 -9.61 -25.19 -13.84
C ALA A 18 -9.84 -23.77 -13.30
N ALA A 19 -10.50 -23.68 -12.15
CA ALA A 19 -10.52 -22.45 -11.38
C ALA A 19 -9.06 -22.15 -11.03
N LEU A 20 -8.42 -21.34 -11.86
CA LEU A 20 -7.20 -20.64 -11.49
C LEU A 20 -7.53 -19.95 -10.16
N PRO A 21 -6.75 -20.17 -9.09
CA PRO A 21 -6.89 -19.31 -7.93
C PRO A 21 -6.73 -17.90 -8.47
N SER A 22 -7.78 -17.10 -8.31
CA SER A 22 -7.69 -15.68 -8.57
C SER A 22 -6.60 -15.21 -7.62
N ALA A 23 -5.41 -14.99 -8.15
CA ALA A 23 -4.47 -14.11 -7.51
C ALA A 23 -5.17 -12.76 -7.51
N ALA A 24 -5.99 -12.52 -6.48
CA ALA A 24 -5.87 -11.25 -5.78
C ALA A 24 -4.36 -11.09 -5.68
N SER A 25 -3.80 -10.17 -6.46
CA SER A 25 -2.38 -9.85 -6.41
C SER A 25 -2.00 -9.91 -4.95
N ALA A 26 -0.93 -10.64 -4.62
CA ALA A 26 -0.41 -10.60 -3.27
C ALA A 26 -0.04 -9.14 -3.01
N ALA A 27 -1.02 -8.36 -2.54
CA ALA A 27 -0.87 -6.96 -2.27
C ALA A 27 0.18 -6.96 -1.19
N ASP A 28 1.32 -6.34 -1.51
CA ASP A 28 2.38 -6.16 -0.55
C ASP A 28 1.76 -5.64 0.74
N SER A 29 2.17 -6.17 1.90
CA SER A 29 1.57 -5.73 3.15
C SER A 29 1.77 -4.21 3.28
N GLY A 30 0.89 -3.48 3.97
CA GLY A 30 1.08 -2.04 4.16
C GLY A 30 2.43 -1.65 4.74
N LYS A 31 3.05 -2.56 5.52
CA LYS A 31 4.44 -2.43 5.98
C LYS A 31 5.44 -2.52 4.83
N ASP A 32 5.29 -3.47 3.92
CA ASP A 32 6.16 -3.62 2.76
C ASP A 32 6.03 -2.42 1.82
N ILE A 33 4.81 -1.91 1.61
CA ILE A 33 4.55 -0.69 0.84
C ILE A 33 5.23 0.52 1.49
N PHE A 34 5.18 0.65 2.82
CA PHE A 34 5.88 1.73 3.54
C PHE A 34 7.40 1.71 3.28
N LEU A 35 7.99 0.51 3.26
CA LEU A 35 9.42 0.33 3.02
C LEU A 35 9.78 0.57 1.55
N SER A 36 9.04 -0.02 0.61
CA SER A 36 9.30 0.06 -0.83
C SER A 36 9.04 1.47 -1.38
N SER A 37 8.06 2.18 -0.84
CA SER A 37 7.73 3.58 -1.16
C SER A 37 8.68 4.60 -0.55
N LYS A 38 9.74 4.13 0.14
CA LYS A 38 10.82 4.95 0.72
C LYS A 38 10.31 5.95 1.77
N CYS A 39 9.21 5.63 2.48
CA CYS A 39 8.70 6.44 3.59
C CYS A 39 9.75 6.60 4.71
N THR A 40 10.62 5.58 4.86
CA THR A 40 11.75 5.54 5.78
C THR A 40 12.79 6.63 5.55
N LYS A 41 12.82 7.32 4.40
CA LYS A 41 13.73 8.46 4.21
C LYS A 41 13.43 9.62 5.16
N CYS A 42 12.16 9.77 5.53
CA CYS A 42 11.69 10.88 6.37
C CYS A 42 11.16 10.39 7.72
N HIS A 43 10.45 9.26 7.74
CA HIS A 43 9.72 8.81 8.92
C HIS A 43 10.32 7.53 9.51
N SER A 44 10.19 7.38 10.83
CA SER A 44 10.35 6.12 11.54
C SER A 44 8.99 5.60 12.04
N ILE A 45 8.93 4.31 12.35
CA ILE A 45 7.86 3.66 13.11
C ILE A 45 8.54 2.77 14.14
N LYS A 46 9.06 3.37 15.20
CA LYS A 46 9.82 2.66 16.25
C LYS A 46 9.03 1.51 16.87
N ALA A 47 7.73 1.66 17.06
CA ALA A 47 6.87 0.59 17.59
C ALA A 47 6.80 -0.65 16.68
N ALA A 48 7.06 -0.49 15.38
CA ALA A 48 7.13 -1.58 14.41
C ALA A 48 8.59 -2.01 14.11
N GLY A 49 9.56 -1.49 14.84
CA GLY A 49 10.99 -1.72 14.63
C GLY A 49 11.53 -1.09 13.34
N ILE A 50 10.88 -0.06 12.81
CA ILE A 50 11.27 0.60 11.57
C ILE A 50 12.00 1.89 11.89
N GLU A 51 13.29 1.90 11.61
CA GLU A 51 14.11 3.10 11.76
C GLU A 51 14.07 3.97 10.52
N ARG A 52 14.25 5.27 10.74
CA ARG A 52 14.46 6.23 9.65
C ARG A 52 15.82 5.96 9.01
N GLN A 53 15.87 5.94 7.69
CA GLN A 53 17.14 5.91 6.95
C GLN A 53 17.91 7.19 7.22
N LYS A 54 19.23 7.07 7.46
CA LYS A 54 20.12 8.24 7.48
C LYS A 54 20.00 8.97 6.15
N SER A 55 19.64 10.25 6.22
CA SER A 55 19.59 11.14 5.06
C SER A 55 20.82 12.04 5.06
N GLU A 56 21.46 12.17 3.90
CA GLU A 56 22.45 13.21 3.62
C GLU A 56 21.77 14.55 3.25
N ASP A 57 20.44 14.58 3.24
CA ASP A 57 19.61 15.76 2.97
C ASP A 57 19.82 16.80 4.08
N GLU A 58 20.41 17.94 3.75
CA GLU A 58 20.83 18.95 4.73
C GLU A 58 19.64 19.53 5.50
N ASP A 59 18.45 19.61 4.89
CA ASP A 59 17.21 20.01 5.57
C ASP A 59 16.84 19.07 6.74
N MET A 60 17.30 17.82 6.69
CA MET A 60 17.06 16.80 7.69
C MET A 60 18.19 16.69 8.72
N ALA A 61 19.35 17.29 8.41
CA ALA A 61 20.48 17.45 9.33
C ALA A 61 20.40 18.76 10.13
N ASP A 62 19.60 19.73 9.66
CA ASP A 62 19.37 21.01 10.32
C ASP A 62 18.46 20.84 11.57
N PRO A 63 18.98 21.08 12.79
CA PRO A 63 18.23 20.95 14.03
C PRO A 63 17.15 22.03 14.20
N ASP A 64 17.25 23.15 13.47
CA ASP A 64 16.29 24.24 13.55
C ASP A 64 15.06 23.99 12.63
N LYS A 65 15.12 22.97 11.76
CA LYS A 65 14.00 22.54 10.90
C LYS A 65 13.14 21.50 11.60
N LYS A 66 11.81 21.67 11.49
CA LYS A 66 10.81 20.71 12.01
C LYS A 66 10.99 19.37 11.30
N GLN A 67 11.61 18.43 12.01
CA GLN A 67 11.85 17.08 11.51
C GLN A 67 10.52 16.34 11.28
N PRO A 68 10.45 15.44 10.28
CA PRO A 68 9.29 14.60 10.12
C PRO A 68 9.06 13.74 11.37
N PRO A 69 7.82 13.62 11.86
CA PRO A 69 7.53 12.90 13.09
C PRO A 69 7.72 11.38 12.92
N ASP A 70 7.97 10.71 14.05
CA ASP A 70 7.75 9.27 14.16
C ASP A 70 6.24 8.96 14.07
N LEU A 71 5.89 7.85 13.42
CA LEU A 71 4.51 7.49 13.12
C LEU A 71 3.97 6.34 13.99
N SER A 72 4.66 5.95 15.07
CA SER A 72 4.28 4.82 15.95
C SER A 72 2.89 4.96 16.57
N ASP A 73 2.37 6.18 16.70
CA ASP A 73 1.07 6.50 17.27
C ASP A 73 0.14 7.25 16.30
N VAL A 74 0.44 7.26 14.99
CA VAL A 74 -0.34 8.05 14.02
C VAL A 74 -1.81 7.63 13.96
N GLY A 75 -2.11 6.35 14.16
CA GLY A 75 -3.46 5.81 14.22
C GLY A 75 -4.26 6.23 15.46
N THR A 76 -3.66 6.94 16.42
CA THR A 76 -4.38 7.59 17.53
C THR A 76 -4.79 9.02 17.22
N ARG A 77 -4.17 9.64 16.20
CA ARG A 77 -4.32 11.08 15.90
C ARG A 77 -5.08 11.35 14.62
N ARG A 78 -5.05 10.42 13.67
CA ARG A 78 -5.59 10.59 12.33
C ARG A 78 -6.49 9.42 11.98
N ASP A 79 -7.49 9.69 11.14
CA ASP A 79 -8.38 8.68 10.60
C ASP A 79 -7.98 8.31 9.15
N SER A 80 -8.70 7.33 8.58
CA SER A 80 -8.46 6.84 7.22
C SER A 80 -8.58 7.97 6.19
N ALA A 81 -9.68 8.72 6.21
CA ALA A 81 -9.93 9.80 5.25
C ALA A 81 -8.83 10.86 5.27
N TRP A 82 -8.35 11.24 6.46
CA TRP A 82 -7.23 12.16 6.60
C TRP A 82 -5.95 11.58 6.01
N LEU A 83 -5.62 10.33 6.30
CA LEU A 83 -4.39 9.70 5.79
C LEU A 83 -4.41 9.55 4.26
N HIS A 84 -5.54 9.14 3.67
CA HIS A 84 -5.72 9.13 2.22
C HIS A 84 -5.46 10.52 1.63
N GLY A 85 -6.23 11.53 2.05
CA GLY A 85 -6.09 12.89 1.53
C GLY A 85 -4.72 13.50 1.78
N TRP A 86 -4.06 13.13 2.87
CA TRP A 86 -2.72 13.62 3.20
C TRP A 86 -1.66 13.03 2.27
N LEU A 87 -1.68 11.71 2.06
CA LEU A 87 -0.72 11.00 1.22
C LEU A 87 -0.93 11.30 -0.27
N THR A 88 -2.16 11.57 -0.71
CA THR A 88 -2.49 12.03 -2.07
C THR A 88 -2.31 13.54 -2.27
N LYS A 89 -2.01 14.28 -1.19
CA LYS A 89 -1.85 15.75 -1.16
C LYS A 89 -3.12 16.52 -1.53
N GLU A 90 -4.28 15.96 -1.26
CA GLU A 90 -5.59 16.59 -1.45
C GLU A 90 -5.96 17.52 -0.28
N ILE A 91 -5.48 17.22 0.93
CA ILE A 91 -5.70 18.06 2.11
C ILE A 91 -4.42 18.76 2.58
N THR A 92 -4.58 19.66 3.55
CA THR A 92 -3.47 20.31 4.28
C THR A 92 -3.53 19.95 5.76
N ASN A 93 -2.40 20.06 6.44
CA ASN A 93 -2.35 19.95 7.90
C ASN A 93 -2.79 21.27 8.56
N ASP A 94 -2.77 21.31 9.89
CA ASP A 94 -3.17 22.47 10.68
C ASP A 94 -2.31 23.72 10.43
N ASP A 95 -1.09 23.53 9.89
CA ASP A 95 -0.17 24.60 9.46
C ASP A 95 -0.43 25.05 8.00
N GLY A 96 -1.48 24.56 7.34
CA GLY A 96 -1.82 24.86 5.94
C GLY A 96 -0.88 24.25 4.90
N LYS A 97 -0.01 23.30 5.29
CA LYS A 97 0.98 22.66 4.42
C LYS A 97 0.48 21.32 3.93
N LYS A 98 0.82 20.94 2.69
CA LYS A 98 0.61 19.59 2.15
C LYS A 98 1.77 18.67 2.54
N HIS A 99 1.57 17.36 2.46
CA HIS A 99 2.67 16.40 2.60
C HIS A 99 3.77 16.68 1.57
N LYS A 100 5.05 16.48 1.93
CA LYS A 100 6.19 16.78 1.03
C LYS A 100 6.10 15.95 -0.24
N MET A 101 5.75 14.67 -0.10
CA MET A 101 5.63 13.71 -1.20
C MET A 101 4.19 13.33 -1.50
N ARG A 102 3.85 13.11 -2.77
CA ARG A 102 2.60 12.44 -3.15
C ARG A 102 2.87 10.94 -3.22
N PHE A 103 2.00 10.12 -2.66
CA PHE A 103 1.99 8.69 -2.94
C PHE A 103 1.75 8.45 -4.44
N ARG A 104 2.34 7.38 -5.00
CA ARG A 104 2.33 7.09 -6.44
C ARG A 104 1.98 5.64 -6.76
N GLY A 105 1.66 4.82 -5.76
CA GLY A 105 1.12 3.48 -5.97
C GLY A 105 -0.36 3.53 -6.37
N GLU A 106 -0.93 2.35 -6.59
CA GLU A 106 -2.34 2.15 -6.90
C GLU A 106 -3.23 2.33 -5.66
N ASP A 107 -4.55 2.41 -5.85
CA ASP A 107 -5.51 2.66 -4.76
C ASP A 107 -5.48 1.54 -3.72
N GLU A 108 -5.36 0.27 -4.14
CA GLU A 108 -5.27 -0.87 -3.22
C GLU A 108 -3.98 -0.84 -2.38
N GLU A 109 -2.87 -0.34 -2.94
CA GLU A 109 -1.64 -0.15 -2.20
C GLU A 109 -1.76 1.01 -1.20
N LEU A 110 -2.48 2.08 -1.58
CA LEU A 110 -2.76 3.19 -0.69
C LEU A 110 -3.63 2.74 0.49
N ASP A 111 -4.69 1.97 0.23
CA ASP A 111 -5.57 1.39 1.27
C ASP A 111 -4.75 0.55 2.26
N ALA A 112 -3.94 -0.39 1.74
CA ALA A 112 -3.10 -1.25 2.57
C ALA A 112 -2.09 -0.45 3.41
N LEU A 113 -1.48 0.59 2.82
CA LEU A 113 -0.57 1.49 3.52
C LEU A 113 -1.29 2.26 4.63
N VAL A 114 -2.49 2.79 4.37
CA VAL A 114 -3.30 3.53 5.35
C VAL A 114 -3.72 2.61 6.49
N ASP A 115 -4.17 1.39 6.21
CA ASP A 115 -4.52 0.41 7.24
C ASP A 115 -3.32 0.09 8.15
N PHE A 116 -2.14 -0.10 7.56
CA PHE A 116 -0.91 -0.27 8.33
C PHE A 116 -0.62 0.94 9.23
N LEU A 117 -0.74 2.17 8.73
CA LEU A 117 -0.54 3.39 9.52
C LEU A 117 -1.59 3.54 10.63
N LEU A 118 -2.85 3.23 10.36
CA LEU A 118 -3.93 3.24 11.35
C LEU A 118 -3.73 2.21 12.46
N SER A 119 -3.04 1.11 12.17
CA SER A 119 -2.69 0.12 13.19
C SER A 119 -1.60 0.60 14.17
N GLN A 120 -0.86 1.67 13.84
CA GLN A 120 0.18 2.22 14.71
C GLN A 120 -0.43 3.08 15.82
N LYS A 121 -0.51 2.51 17.04
CA LYS A 121 -1.17 3.13 18.20
C LYS A 121 -0.30 3.16 19.46
N SER A 122 1.02 3.03 19.30
CA SER A 122 1.99 2.94 20.40
C SER A 122 2.75 4.26 20.55
N LYS A 123 2.70 4.84 21.74
CA LYS A 123 3.30 6.15 22.07
C LYS A 123 4.75 6.04 22.55
#